data_AF-A0A7S0QA78-F1
#
_entry.id   AF-A0A7S0QA78-F1
#
_cell.length_a   1.000
_cell.length_b   1.000
_cell.length_c   1.000
_cell.angle_alpha   90.00
_cell.angle_beta   90.00
_cell.angle_gamma   90.00
#
_symmetry.space_group_name_H-M   'P 1'
#
loop_
_entity.id
_entity.type
_entity.pdbx_description
1 polymer ?
#
loop_
_entity_poly.entity_id
_entity_poly.type
_entity_poly.pdbx_seq_one_letter_code
_entity_poly.pdbx_strand_id
1 'polypeptide(L)'
;EMSDAGAARAGPSSTADAWLAAARSGDLFSMQQLLAGSTKPAALCATRAPGVSSAGHSALHWCAAHGHLECLRWLLSLPEARSLASITNNGGSSPLLSAAANGHASCVEALIDA
;
A
#
# COMPACT_ATOMS: atom_id res chain seq x y z
N GLU A 1 -11.47 22.41 0.00
CA GLU A 1 -11.64 21.52 -1.16
C GLU A 1 -11.19 20.10 -0.81
N MET A 2 -11.95 19.44 0.07
CA MET A 2 -11.78 18.01 0.39
C MET A 2 -12.64 17.24 -0.62
N SER A 3 -12.12 17.06 -1.82
CA SER A 3 -12.90 16.53 -2.93
C SER A 3 -12.71 15.01 -3.06
N ASP A 4 -13.79 14.34 -2.68
CA ASP A 4 -14.43 13.25 -3.41
C ASP A 4 -14.22 11.83 -2.88
N ALA A 5 -15.14 11.50 -1.96
CA ALA A 5 -15.59 10.16 -1.67
C ALA A 5 -16.38 9.61 -2.88
N GLY A 6 -15.65 9.06 -3.85
CA GLY A 6 -16.21 8.33 -4.99
C GLY A 6 -15.78 6.87 -5.03
N ALA A 7 -16.03 6.10 -3.95
CA ALA A 7 -15.81 4.66 -3.95
C ALA A 7 -16.92 3.96 -4.76
N ALA A 8 -16.84 4.07 -6.09
CA ALA A 8 -17.65 3.28 -7.00
C ALA A 8 -17.37 1.79 -6.73
N ARG A 9 -18.43 1.04 -6.41
CA ARG A 9 -18.37 -0.40 -6.11
C ARG A 9 -18.13 -1.20 -7.39
N ALA A 10 -16.89 -1.25 -7.85
CA ALA A 10 -16.41 -2.34 -8.68
C ALA A 10 -15.85 -3.42 -7.74
N GLY A 11 -16.40 -4.64 -7.80
CA GLY A 11 -15.76 -5.78 -7.13
C GLY A 11 -14.34 -5.96 -7.68
N PRO A 12 -13.40 -6.58 -6.92
CA PRO A 12 -12.01 -6.68 -7.34
C PRO A 12 -11.90 -7.49 -8.64
N SER A 13 -11.67 -6.78 -9.74
CA SER A 13 -11.52 -7.33 -11.09
C SER A 13 -10.18 -8.06 -11.28
N SER A 14 -9.22 -7.88 -10.36
CA SER A 14 -7.93 -8.56 -10.35
C SER A 14 -7.39 -8.78 -8.93
N THR A 15 -6.49 -9.76 -8.75
CA THR A 15 -5.77 -9.98 -7.48
C THR A 15 -4.99 -8.73 -7.04
N ALA A 16 -4.52 -7.91 -7.99
CA ALA A 16 -3.86 -6.64 -7.69
C ALA A 16 -4.84 -5.59 -7.13
N ASP A 17 -6.06 -5.50 -7.68
CA ASP A 17 -7.11 -4.63 -7.13
C ASP A 17 -7.49 -5.05 -5.72
N ALA A 18 -7.68 -6.36 -5.50
CA ALA A 18 -7.98 -6.92 -4.17
C ALA A 18 -6.86 -6.62 -3.16
N TRP A 19 -5.59 -6.74 -3.59
CA TRP A 19 -4.43 -6.46 -2.77
C TRP A 19 -4.35 -4.99 -2.34
N LEU A 20 -4.53 -4.05 -3.28
CA LEU A 20 -4.53 -2.63 -2.95
C LEU A 20 -5.76 -2.22 -2.15
N ALA A 21 -6.93 -2.82 -2.41
CA ALA A 21 -8.12 -2.60 -1.61
C ALA A 21 -7.91 -3.03 -0.15
N ALA A 22 -7.33 -4.22 0.06
CA ALA A 22 -6.97 -4.71 1.40
C ALA A 22 -5.95 -3.79 2.09
N ALA A 23 -4.93 -3.32 1.36
CA ALA A 23 -3.94 -2.37 1.89
C ALA A 23 -4.57 -1.02 2.28
N ARG A 24 -5.54 -0.55 1.50
CA ARG A 24 -6.28 0.70 1.76
C ARG A 24 -7.24 0.57 2.94
N SER A 25 -7.89 -0.59 3.12
CA SER A 25 -8.78 -0.85 4.25
C SER A 25 -8.03 -1.28 5.52
N GLY A 26 -6.75 -1.62 5.43
CA GLY A 26 -5.96 -2.13 6.55
C GLY A 26 -6.27 -3.59 6.90
N ASP A 27 -6.75 -4.37 5.93
CA ASP A 27 -7.09 -5.78 6.13
C ASP A 27 -5.85 -6.67 5.97
N LEU A 28 -5.10 -6.82 7.06
CA LEU A 28 -3.89 -7.65 7.10
C LEU A 28 -4.17 -9.10 6.71
N PHE A 29 -5.30 -9.66 7.14
CA PHE A 29 -5.64 -11.05 6.88
C PHE A 29 -5.83 -11.30 5.39
N SER A 30 -6.60 -10.44 4.71
CA SER A 30 -6.76 -10.51 3.26
C SER A 30 -5.43 -10.35 2.54
N MET A 31 -4.54 -9.46 2.99
CA MET A 31 -3.22 -9.32 2.40
C MET A 31 -2.40 -10.61 2.56
N GLN A 32 -2.34 -11.19 3.75
CA GLN A 32 -1.62 -12.46 3.98
C GLN A 32 -2.16 -13.59 3.11
N GLN A 33 -3.48 -13.72 2.99
CA GLN A 33 -4.12 -14.73 2.15
C GLN A 33 -3.81 -14.53 0.67
N LEU A 34 -3.88 -13.29 0.19
CA LEU A 34 -3.57 -12.96 -1.21
C LEU A 34 -2.10 -13.23 -1.53
N LEU A 35 -1.17 -12.96 -0.59
CA LEU A 35 0.24 -13.26 -0.77
C LEU A 35 0.50 -14.77 -0.74
N ALA A 36 -0.09 -15.49 0.21
CA ALA A 36 0.05 -16.94 0.34
C ALA A 36 -0.53 -17.72 -0.85
N GLY A 37 -1.63 -17.23 -1.43
CA GLY A 37 -2.25 -17.80 -2.64
C GLY A 37 -1.63 -17.33 -3.95
N SER A 38 -0.70 -16.37 -3.94
CA SER A 38 -0.12 -15.79 -5.16
C SER A 38 1.12 -16.55 -5.60
N THR A 39 1.18 -16.88 -6.89
CA THR A 39 2.35 -17.48 -7.53
C THR A 39 3.47 -16.48 -7.81
N LYS A 40 3.23 -15.17 -7.59
CA LYS A 40 4.20 -14.09 -7.79
C LYS A 40 4.11 -13.06 -6.65
N PRO A 41 4.60 -13.39 -5.44
CA PRO A 41 4.56 -12.47 -4.29
C PRO A 41 5.32 -11.16 -4.56
N ALA A 42 6.43 -11.23 -5.29
CA ALA A 42 7.17 -10.05 -5.72
C ALA A 42 6.34 -9.10 -6.61
N ALA A 43 5.41 -9.62 -7.41
CA ALA A 43 4.56 -8.79 -8.27
C ALA A 43 3.46 -8.07 -7.49
N LEU A 44 2.94 -8.67 -6.40
CA LEU A 44 1.98 -8.04 -5.50
C LEU A 44 2.63 -6.94 -4.67
N CYS A 45 3.83 -7.20 -4.15
CA CYS A 45 4.61 -6.16 -3.49
C CYS A 45 4.93 -5.05 -4.48
N ALA A 46 5.50 -5.38 -5.64
CA ALA A 46 5.98 -4.43 -6.64
C ALA A 46 4.89 -3.79 -7.50
N THR A 47 3.59 -3.87 -7.16
CA THR A 47 2.53 -3.26 -7.99
C THR A 47 2.72 -1.74 -8.07
N ARG A 48 3.49 -1.35 -9.09
CA ARG A 48 3.49 -0.06 -9.78
C ARG A 48 2.69 -0.22 -11.07
N ALA A 49 1.65 -1.06 -11.02
CA ALA A 49 0.95 -1.54 -12.20
C ALA A 49 0.17 -0.36 -12.82
N PRO A 50 0.43 -0.03 -14.10
CA PRO A 50 -0.35 0.99 -14.79
C PRO A 50 -1.80 0.51 -14.89
N GLY A 51 -2.74 1.31 -14.37
CA GLY A 51 -4.18 1.03 -14.43
C GLY A 51 -4.85 0.62 -13.11
N VAL A 52 -4.10 0.33 -12.05
CA VAL A 52 -4.65 -0.10 -10.74
C VAL A 52 -4.78 1.08 -9.75
N SER A 53 -3.88 2.07 -9.87
CA SER A 53 -4.15 3.46 -9.50
C SER A 53 -3.47 4.37 -10.50
N SER A 54 -4.17 5.39 -11.01
CA SER A 54 -3.58 6.41 -11.88
C SER A 54 -2.42 7.16 -11.21
N ALA A 55 -2.32 7.08 -9.88
CA ALA A 55 -1.31 7.72 -9.06
C ALA A 55 -0.03 6.89 -8.82
N GLY A 56 0.03 5.61 -9.19
CA GLY A 56 1.22 4.77 -8.98
C GLY A 56 1.48 4.40 -7.51
N HIS A 57 0.43 4.34 -6.68
CA HIS A 57 0.53 3.92 -5.28
C HIS A 57 0.77 2.41 -5.14
N SER A 58 1.77 2.05 -4.33
CA SER A 58 1.95 0.69 -3.82
C SER A 58 1.13 0.45 -2.54
N ALA A 59 1.06 -0.79 -2.07
CA ALA A 59 0.43 -1.11 -0.79
C ALA A 59 1.04 -0.32 0.39
N LEU A 60 2.35 -0.10 0.40
CA LEU A 60 3.00 0.73 1.42
C LEU A 60 2.50 2.18 1.41
N HIS A 61 2.24 2.77 0.24
CA HIS A 61 1.67 4.12 0.17
C HIS A 61 0.29 4.17 0.82
N TRP A 62 -0.58 3.19 0.53
CA TRP A 62 -1.92 3.13 1.10
C TRP A 62 -1.90 2.91 2.62
N CYS A 63 -1.13 1.93 3.10
CA CYS A 63 -1.00 1.67 4.53
C CYS A 63 -0.39 2.87 5.28
N ALA A 64 0.62 3.52 4.70
CA ALA A 64 1.24 4.70 5.27
C ALA A 64 0.27 5.90 5.30
N ALA A 65 -0.43 6.17 4.20
CA ALA A 65 -1.37 7.28 4.07
C ALA A 65 -2.61 7.16 4.95
N HIS A 66 -2.99 5.95 5.36
CA HIS A 66 -4.17 5.68 6.20
C HIS A 66 -3.82 5.27 7.63
N GLY A 67 -2.54 5.18 7.97
CA GLY A 67 -2.10 4.85 9.33
C GLY A 67 -2.21 3.37 9.70
N HIS A 68 -2.28 2.47 8.72
CA HIS A 68 -2.39 1.02 8.94
C HIS A 68 -1.04 0.42 9.32
N LEU A 69 -0.60 0.70 10.55
CA LEU A 69 0.73 0.33 11.07
C LEU A 69 1.00 -1.18 10.98
N GLU A 70 0.01 -2.00 11.30
CA GLU A 70 0.17 -3.46 11.34
C GLU A 70 0.45 -4.03 9.95
N CYS A 71 -0.37 -3.64 8.96
CA CYS A 71 -0.15 -3.99 7.55
C CYS A 71 1.20 -3.46 7.05
N LEU A 72 1.54 -2.22 7.42
CA LEU A 72 2.79 -1.59 7.03
C LEU A 72 4.01 -2.35 7.59
N ARG A 73 4.03 -2.68 8.89
CA ARG A 73 5.11 -3.47 9.51
C ARG A 73 5.22 -4.86 8.88
N TRP A 74 4.08 -5.51 8.64
CA TRP A 74 4.08 -6.81 7.96
C TRP A 74 4.67 -6.71 6.55
N LEU A 75 4.27 -5.72 5.75
CA LEU A 75 4.86 -5.49 4.42
C LEU A 75 6.37 -5.21 4.49
N LEU A 76 6.82 -4.38 5.44
CA LEU A 76 8.24 -4.04 5.61
C LEU A 76 9.09 -5.25 6.06
N SER A 77 8.47 -6.26 6.68
CA SER A 77 9.12 -7.53 6.99
C SER A 77 9.38 -8.40 5.75
N LEU A 78 8.70 -8.12 4.63
CA LEU A 78 8.90 -8.83 3.37
C LEU A 78 10.07 -8.19 2.59
N PRO A 79 11.10 -8.96 2.21
CA PRO A 79 12.27 -8.44 1.49
C PRO A 79 11.90 -7.68 0.22
N GLU A 80 10.90 -8.16 -0.51
CA GLU A 80 10.45 -7.57 -1.78
C GLU A 80 9.76 -6.23 -1.57
N ALA A 81 9.00 -6.06 -0.48
CA ALA A 81 8.27 -4.84 -0.19
C ALA A 81 9.14 -3.77 0.48
N ARG A 82 10.18 -4.16 1.22
CA ARG A 82 11.14 -3.21 1.84
C ARG A 82 11.79 -2.28 0.82
N SER A 83 12.11 -2.80 -0.37
CA SER A 83 12.65 -1.99 -1.49
C SER A 83 11.73 -0.86 -1.96
N LEU A 84 10.43 -0.93 -1.63
CA LEU A 84 9.41 0.02 -2.05
C LEU A 84 9.20 1.14 -1.05
N ALA A 85 9.75 1.02 0.17
CA ALA A 85 9.64 2.06 1.21
C ALA A 85 10.27 3.39 0.75
N SER A 86 11.26 3.33 -0.14
CA SER A 86 11.94 4.48 -0.73
C SER A 86 11.42 4.88 -2.11
N ILE A 87 10.51 4.12 -2.72
CA ILE A 87 10.01 4.41 -4.07
C ILE A 87 8.86 5.41 -4.00
N THR A 88 8.92 6.43 -4.85
CA THR A 88 7.86 7.42 -4.99
C THR A 88 6.79 6.96 -5.96
N ASN A 89 5.55 7.36 -5.68
CA ASN A 89 4.43 7.30 -6.60
C ASN A 89 4.61 8.26 -7.80
N ASN A 90 3.61 8.32 -8.71
CA ASN A 90 3.64 9.21 -9.89
C ASN A 90 3.62 10.70 -9.51
N GLY A 91 3.16 11.03 -8.31
CA GLY A 91 3.18 12.38 -7.74
C GLY A 91 4.46 12.74 -6.98
N GLY A 92 5.48 11.87 -6.99
CA GLY A 92 6.74 12.10 -6.27
C GLY A 92 6.65 11.90 -4.75
N SER A 93 5.53 11.42 -4.22
CA SER A 93 5.38 11.12 -2.80
C SER A 93 5.84 9.70 -2.50
N SER A 94 6.65 9.52 -1.46
CA SER A 94 7.01 8.21 -0.92
C SER A 94 5.98 7.75 0.13
N PRO A 95 6.00 6.47 0.56
CA PRO A 95 5.21 6.03 1.70
C PRO A 95 5.48 6.88 2.94
N LEU A 96 6.74 7.24 3.19
CA LEU A 96 7.12 8.09 4.33
C LEU A 96 6.47 9.48 4.25
N LEU A 97 6.54 10.13 3.09
CA LEU A 97 5.88 11.42 2.88
C LEU A 97 4.36 11.31 3.04
N SER A 98 3.78 10.20 2.60
CA SER A 98 2.34 9.95 2.73
C SER A 98 1.92 9.77 4.20
N ALA A 99 2.69 9.05 5.02
CA ALA A 99 2.45 8.96 6.46
C ALA A 99 2.64 10.31 7.17
N ALA A 100 3.71 11.03 6.84
CA ALA A 100 4.01 12.33 7.44
C ALA A 100 2.94 13.38 7.10
N ALA A 101 2.50 13.46 5.83
CA ALA A 101 1.48 14.40 5.39
C ALA A 101 0.11 14.16 6.03
N ASN A 102 -0.20 12.91 6.39
CA ASN A 102 -1.46 12.54 7.06
C ASN A 102 -1.32 12.45 8.60
N GLY A 103 -0.15 12.75 9.17
CA GLY A 103 0.05 12.77 10.62
C GLY A 103 0.16 11.40 11.29
N HIS A 104 0.48 10.34 10.53
CA HIS A 104 0.59 8.98 11.04
C HIS A 104 1.99 8.70 11.61
N ALA A 105 2.29 9.28 12.77
CA ALA A 105 3.61 9.23 13.42
C ALA A 105 4.15 7.79 13.58
N SER A 106 3.34 6.84 14.01
CA SER A 106 3.80 5.45 14.19
C SER A 106 4.18 4.77 12.86
N CYS A 107 3.52 5.13 11.75
CA CYS A 107 3.91 4.65 10.43
C CYS A 107 5.21 5.33 9.95
N VAL A 108 5.41 6.61 10.29
CA VAL A 108 6.66 7.33 10.02
C VAL A 108 7.83 6.65 10.73
N GLU A 109 7.69 6.38 12.03
CA GLU A 109 8.71 5.67 12.82
C GLU A 109 9.03 4.30 12.20
N ALA A 110 8.00 3.50 11.91
CA ALA A 110 8.19 2.18 11.31
C ALA A 110 8.88 2.23 9.92
N LEU A 111 8.65 3.28 9.13
CA LEU A 111 9.30 3.48 7.83
C LEU A 111 10.73 4.02 7.94
N ILE A 112 11.07 4.71 9.03
CA ILE A 112 12.44 5.19 9.31
C ILE A 112 13.30 4.05 9.86
N ASP A 113 12.71 3.17 10.68
CA ASP A 113 13.39 2.02 11.30
C ASP A 113 13.59 0.84 10.34
N ALA A 114 12.85 0.81 9.22
CA ALA A 114 12.92 -0.24 8.20
C ALA A 114 13.97 0.07 7.13
#